data_AF-A0A3R8RH13-F1
#
_entry.id   AF-A0A3R8RH13-F1
#
_cell.length_a   1.000
_cell.length_b   1.000
_cell.length_c   1.000
_cell.angle_alpha   90.00
_cell.angle_beta   90.00
_cell.angle_gamma   90.00
#
_symmetry.space_group_name_H-M   'P 1'
#
loop_
_entity.id
_entity.type
_entity.pdbx_description
1 polymer ?
#
loop_
_entity_poly.entity_id
_entity_poly.type
_entity_poly.pdbx_seq_one_letter_code
_entity_poly.pdbx_strand_id
1 'polypeptide(L)' 'MQTFYKVFLVIFIVSIAISFYAIDWQAGFLDDDNTKFVFSISSGILGILVVYILHLWSKLGNRKNEKS' A
#
# COMPACT_ATOMS: atom_id res chain seq x y z
N MET A 1 8.83 -10.18 -12.07
CA MET A 1 7.79 -9.15 -11.89
C MET A 1 6.74 -9.53 -10.85
N GLN A 2 6.11 -10.71 -10.90
CA GLN A 2 5.01 -11.05 -9.99
C GLN A 2 5.39 -11.15 -8.50
N THR A 3 6.58 -11.68 -8.18
CA THR A 3 7.08 -11.79 -6.79
C THR A 3 7.33 -10.42 -6.18
N PHE A 4 7.84 -9.46 -6.95
CA PHE A 4 8.09 -8.09 -6.50
C PHE A 4 6.79 -7.42 -6.05
N TYR A 5 5.72 -7.49 -6.87
CA TYR A 5 4.41 -6.93 -6.50
C TYR A 5 3.86 -7.58 -5.23
N LYS A 6 3.99 -8.91 -5.08
CA LYS A 6 3.55 -9.61 -3.87
C LYS A 6 4.30 -9.15 -2.62
N VAL A 7 5.62 -9.02 -2.68
CA VAL A 7 6.44 -8.60 -1.53
C VAL A 7 6.08 -7.17 -1.12
N PHE A 8 5.99 -6.23 -2.06
CA PHE A 8 5.59 -4.85 -1.76
C PHE A 8 4.19 -4.77 -1.17
N LEU A 9 3.24 -5.52 -1.71
CA LEU A 9 1.87 -5.55 -1.22
C LEU A 9 1.82 -6.05 0.23
N VAL A 10 2.56 -7.11 0.57
CA VAL A 10 2.65 -7.61 1.95
C VAL A 10 3.25 -6.56 2.88
N ILE A 11 4.33 -5.89 2.47
CA ILE A 11 4.95 -4.82 3.27
C ILE A 11 3.96 -3.70 3.55
N PHE A 12 3.23 -3.23 2.53
CA PHE A 12 2.22 -2.17 2.73
C PHE A 12 1.10 -2.60 3.67
N ILE A 13 0.58 -3.83 3.54
CA ILE A 13 -0.45 -4.36 4.46
C ILE A 13 0.07 -4.39 5.89
N VAL A 14 1.29 -4.89 6.10
CA VAL A 14 1.89 -4.97 7.44
C VAL A 14 2.08 -3.56 8.03
N SER A 15 2.57 -2.60 7.25
CA SER A 15 2.71 -1.22 7.69
C SER A 15 1.38 -0.57 8.08
N ILE A 16 0.32 -0.83 7.30
CA ILE A 16 -1.05 -0.36 7.63
C ILE A 16 -1.52 -1.02 8.93
N ALA A 17 -1.34 -2.33 9.08
CA ALA A 17 -1.79 -3.07 10.26
C ALA A 17 -1.10 -2.59 11.55
N ILE A 18 0.21 -2.37 11.51
CA ILE A 18 0.97 -1.83 12.65
C ILE A 18 0.48 -0.41 12.98
N SER A 19 0.30 0.43 11.96
CA SER A 19 -0.18 1.81 12.15
C SER A 19 -1.60 1.85 12.72
N PHE A 20 -2.48 0.94 12.29
CA PHE A 20 -3.86 0.83 12.79
C PHE A 20 -3.90 0.33 14.25
N TYR A 21 -3.01 -0.59 14.61
CA TYR A 21 -2.86 -1.05 15.99
C TYR A 21 -2.32 0.04 16.91
N ALA A 22 -1.44 0.90 16.39
CA ALA A 22 -0.82 1.97 17.17
C ALA A 22 -1.72 3.20 17.39
N ILE A 23 -2.86 3.31 16.70
CA ILE A 23 -3.83 4.38 16.94
C ILE A 23 -4.41 4.23 18.35
N ASP A 24 -4.36 5.33 19.11
CA ASP A 24 -5.09 5.43 20.36
C ASP A 24 -6.57 5.74 20.08
N TRP A 25 -7.40 4.72 20.16
CA TRP A 25 -8.85 4.81 19.92
C TRP A 25 -9.59 5.61 21.01
N GLN A 26 -8.95 5.93 22.14
CA GLN A 26 -9.54 6.75 23.20
C GLN A 26 -9.27 8.25 23.01
N ALA A 27 -8.10 8.63 22.51
CA ALA A 27 -7.71 10.03 22.33
C ALA A 27 -8.40 10.72 21.13
N GLY A 28 -8.95 9.95 20.20
CA GLY A 28 -9.64 10.43 19.01
C GLY A 28 -8.77 10.43 17.76
N PHE A 29 -9.38 10.26 16.59
CA PHE A 29 -8.68 9.93 15.34
C PHE A 29 -7.77 11.05 14.81
N LEU A 30 -8.10 12.31 15.14
CA LEU A 30 -7.39 13.52 14.70
C LEU A 30 -6.56 14.15 15.83
N ASP A 31 -6.27 13.38 16.88
CA ASP A 31 -5.32 13.82 17.89
C ASP A 31 -3.92 13.96 17.26
N ASP A 32 -3.11 14.90 17.76
CA ASP A 32 -1.77 15.18 17.23
C ASP A 32 -0.89 13.91 17.24
N ASP A 33 -1.08 13.06 18.26
CA ASP A 33 -0.34 11.80 18.36
C ASP A 33 -0.83 10.72 17.40
N ASN A 34 -2.10 10.76 17.01
CA ASN A 34 -2.69 9.79 16.09
C ASN A 34 -2.54 10.18 14.63
N THR A 35 -2.44 11.48 14.33
CA THR A 35 -2.34 12.01 12.96
C THR A 35 -1.18 11.38 12.18
N LYS A 36 -0.05 11.09 12.83
CA LYS A 36 1.09 10.39 12.22
C LYS A 36 0.74 8.98 11.74
N PHE A 37 -0.07 8.24 12.50
CA PHE A 37 -0.51 6.89 12.15
C PHE A 37 -1.56 6.92 11.05
N VAL A 38 -2.50 7.87 11.10
CA VAL A 38 -3.50 8.09 10.06
C VAL A 38 -2.84 8.44 8.72
N PHE A 39 -1.81 9.29 8.74
CA PHE A 39 -1.03 9.61 7.56
C PHE A 39 -0.29 8.38 7.02
N SER A 40 0.31 7.57 7.90
CA SER A 40 0.99 6.34 7.53
C SER A 40 0.03 5.31 6.89
N ILE A 41 -1.17 5.14 7.44
CA ILE A 41 -2.24 4.31 6.85
C ILE A 41 -2.61 4.82 5.46
N SER A 42 -2.81 6.13 5.33
CA SER A 42 -3.18 6.78 4.06
C SER A 42 -2.09 6.60 3.00
N SER A 43 -0.82 6.76 3.38
CA SER A 43 0.34 6.49 2.52
C SER A 43 0.43 5.01 2.13
N GLY A 44 0.15 4.10 3.06
CA GLY A 44 0.10 2.66 2.79
C GLY A 44 -0.97 2.29 1.75
N ILE A 45 -2.17 2.88 1.86
CA ILE A 45 -3.26 2.69 0.88
C ILE A 45 -2.82 3.21 -0.50
N LEU A 46 -2.23 4.40 -0.56
CA LEU A 46 -1.67 4.95 -1.81
C LEU A 46 -0.59 4.04 -2.39
N GLY A 47 0.29 3.49 -1.55
CA GLY A 47 1.33 2.53 -1.95
C GLY A 47 0.76 1.27 -2.60
N ILE A 48 -0.29 0.68 -2.01
CA ILE A 48 -1.00 -0.47 -2.59
C ILE A 48 -1.58 -0.12 -3.96
N LEU A 49 -2.14 1.08 -4.10
CA LEU A 49 -2.73 1.56 -5.36
C LEU A 49 -1.67 1.69 -6.46
N VAL A 50 -0.49 2.24 -6.14
CA VAL A 50 0.65 2.30 -7.06
C VAL A 50 1.14 0.90 -7.46
N VAL A 51 1.27 -0.01 -6.50
CA VAL A 51 1.65 -1.41 -6.77
C VAL A 51 0.66 -2.06 -7.74
N TYR A 52 -0.64 -1.79 -7.60
CA TYR A 52 -1.68 -2.30 -8.50
C TYR A 52 -1.55 -1.72 -9.91
N ILE A 53 -1.30 -0.41 -10.05
CA ILE A 53 -1.08 0.22 -11.37
C ILE A 53 0.15 -0.39 -12.05
N LEU A 54 1.26 -0.55 -11.32
CA LEU A 54 2.47 -1.16 -11.86
C LEU A 54 2.23 -2.62 -12.27
N HIS A 55 1.44 -3.37 -11.51
CA HIS A 55 1.03 -4.72 -11.88
C HIS A 55 0.23 -4.74 -13.19
N LEU A 56 -0.71 -3.81 -13.35
CA LEU A 56 -1.50 -3.66 -14.58
C LEU A 56 -0.61 -3.32 -15.78
N TRP A 57 0.34 -2.39 -15.61
CA TRP A 57 1.30 -2.01 -16.65
C TRP A 57 2.22 -3.17 -17.05
N SER A 58 2.71 -3.95 -16.08
CA SER A 58 3.50 -5.15 -16.37
C SER A 58 2.70 -6.19 -17.16
N LYS A 59 1.40 -6.33 -16.87
CA LYS A 59 0.52 -7.23 -17.64
C LYS A 59 0.30 -6.73 -19.07
N LEU A 60 0.13 -5.43 -19.26
CA LEU A 60 -0.03 -4.81 -20.58
C LEU A 60 1.25 -4.90 -21.42
N GLY A 61 2.41 -4.65 -20.82
CA GLY A 61 3.72 -4.74 -21.50
C GLY A 61 4.02 -6.15 -22.00
N ASN A 62 3.71 -7.19 -21.22
CA ASN A 62 3.92 -8.57 -21.64
C ASN A 62 3.03 -8.97 -22.83
N ARG A 63 1.81 -8.43 -22.94
CA ARG A 63 0.90 -8.73 -24.06
C ARG A 63 1.31 -8.07 -25.38
N LYS A 64 2.14 -7.02 -25.34
CA LYS A 64 2.68 -6.39 -26.55
C LYS A 64 3.76 -7.25 -27.22
N ASN A 65 4.51 -8.03 -26.44
CA ASN A 65 5.60 -8.87 -26.94
C ASN A 65 5.13 -10.21 -27.52
N GLU A 66 3.89 -10.62 -27.28
CA GLU A 66 3.29 -11.86 -27.82
C GLU A 66 2.71 -11.68 -29.24
N LYS A 67 2.53 -10.43 -29.69
CA LYS A 67 1.95 -10.08 -31.00
C LYS A 67 2.97 -9.52 -32.01
N SER A 68 4.26 -9.55 -31.69
CA SER A 68 5.35 -9.07 -32.58
C SER A 68 6.18 -10.21 -33.13
#